data_AF-A0A918HV70-F1
#
_entry.id   AF-A0A918HV70-F1
#
_cell.length_a   1.000
_cell.length_b   1.000
_cell.length_c   1.000
_cell.angle_alpha   90.00
_cell.angle_beta   90.00
_cell.angle_gamma   90.00
#
_symmetry.space_group_name_H-M   'P 1'
#
loop_
_entity.id
_entity.type
_entity.pdbx_description
1 polymer ?
#
loop_
_entity_poly.entity_id
_entity_poly.type
_entity_poly.pdbx_seq_one_letter_code
_entity_poly.pdbx_strand_id
1 'polypeptide(L)'
;MAVDGNEATAGETARTEQSFMALPDRTEDKQEPFATCLEEVVQILGLAVAPEPQPGGPLTWEHRARAALREACRQGMDLSEAAFDALVKAAVHDPNPSFNRGFIEPALNAFGHSRVQSALLGYLRTGTDLERAGAARAWYWSALPLRMPLVRAKSPGFTGQAESDDDSAVVAEWNEAALREFVSNEHLDVRRCILPGLSLRKSSYPPELHALVEAAVAMARSHPDDYIRHRVEHQVGD
;
A
#
# COMPACT_ATOMS: atom_id res chain seq x y z
N MET A 1 9.68 30.23 61.91
CA MET A 1 10.31 28.90 61.98
C MET A 1 9.28 27.92 61.44
N ALA A 2 9.39 27.60 60.14
CA ALA A 2 10.00 26.38 59.59
C ALA A 2 9.04 25.18 59.72
N VAL A 3 8.29 24.85 58.65
CA VAL A 3 8.54 23.92 57.52
C VAL A 3 8.07 22.48 57.83
N ASP A 4 7.18 21.98 56.96
CA ASP A 4 7.02 20.62 56.39
C ASP A 4 5.53 20.28 56.24
N GLY A 5 4.99 19.82 55.10
CA GLY A 5 5.61 19.10 53.99
C GLY A 5 5.04 17.67 53.96
N ASN A 6 4.07 17.39 53.07
CA ASN A 6 3.84 16.09 52.42
C ASN A 6 2.68 16.20 51.42
N GLU A 7 2.95 16.38 50.13
CA GLU A 7 3.11 15.30 49.13
C GLU A 7 1.80 14.55 48.83
N ALA A 8 1.03 15.14 47.91
CA ALA A 8 0.10 14.40 47.08
C ALA A 8 0.90 13.75 45.95
N THR A 9 1.11 12.44 46.03
CA THR A 9 1.69 11.63 44.96
C THR A 9 0.74 11.62 43.76
N ALA A 10 0.98 12.49 42.79
CA ALA A 10 0.43 12.36 41.45
C ALA A 10 1.16 11.19 40.76
N GLY A 11 0.42 10.12 40.52
CA GLY A 11 0.87 9.02 39.67
C GLY A 11 1.08 9.53 38.25
N GLU A 12 2.34 9.74 37.90
CA GLU A 12 2.78 10.03 36.56
C GLU A 12 2.68 8.72 35.76
N THR A 13 1.50 8.46 35.20
CA THR A 13 1.34 7.49 34.13
C THR A 13 2.02 8.05 32.90
N ALA A 14 3.31 7.76 32.78
CA ALA A 14 4.04 7.89 31.53
C ALA A 14 3.28 7.07 30.46
N ARG A 15 2.48 7.77 29.65
CA ARG A 15 2.05 7.25 28.35
C ARG A 15 3.35 7.00 27.59
N THR A 16 3.77 5.75 27.51
CA THR A 16 4.73 5.31 26.51
C THR A 16 4.12 5.68 25.17
N GLU A 17 4.58 6.78 24.57
CA GLU A 17 4.28 7.09 23.18
C GLU A 17 4.75 5.89 22.37
N GLN A 18 3.80 5.06 21.97
CA GLN A 18 4.02 3.88 21.14
C GLN A 18 4.53 4.38 19.79
N SER A 19 5.86 4.49 19.67
CA SER A 19 6.52 4.92 18.45
C SER A 19 6.34 3.83 17.39
N PHE A 20 5.62 4.14 16.32
CA PHE A 20 5.51 3.25 15.17
C PHE A 20 6.87 3.13 14.47
N MET A 21 7.44 1.92 14.44
CA MET A 21 8.60 1.66 13.58
C MET A 21 8.21 1.85 12.12
N ALA A 22 9.02 2.60 11.38
CA ALA A 22 8.89 2.71 9.94
C ALA A 22 9.12 1.35 9.28
N LEU A 23 8.43 1.08 8.17
CA LEU A 23 8.65 -0.11 7.36
C LEU A 23 10.11 -0.10 6.86
N PRO A 24 10.92 -1.13 7.16
CA PRO A 24 12.30 -1.17 6.69
C PRO A 24 12.38 -1.19 5.16
N ASP A 25 13.53 -0.75 4.66
CA ASP A 25 13.86 -0.86 3.23
C ASP A 25 13.83 -2.32 2.76
N ARG A 26 13.57 -2.49 1.46
CA ARG A 26 13.54 -3.82 0.83
C ARG A 26 14.89 -4.52 0.97
N THR A 27 14.85 -5.85 1.03
CA THR A 27 16.07 -6.67 1.08
C THR A 27 16.81 -6.72 -0.26
N GLU A 28 16.15 -6.34 -1.36
CA GLU A 28 16.71 -6.37 -2.72
C GLU A 28 16.66 -4.98 -3.38
N ASP A 29 17.78 -4.55 -4.00
CA ASP A 29 17.88 -3.29 -4.75
C ASP A 29 17.32 -3.45 -6.16
N LYS A 30 16.27 -2.67 -6.49
CA LYS A 30 15.44 -2.87 -7.69
C LYS A 30 14.91 -1.57 -8.28
N GLN A 31 15.81 -0.61 -8.50
CA GLN A 31 15.50 0.59 -9.27
C GLN A 31 15.11 0.25 -10.73
N GLU A 32 15.71 -0.78 -11.34
CA GLU A 32 15.49 -1.11 -12.76
C GLU A 32 14.04 -1.55 -13.10
N PRO A 33 13.39 -2.52 -12.42
CA PRO A 33 12.02 -2.91 -12.76
C PRO A 33 11.02 -1.76 -12.59
N PHE A 34 11.23 -0.91 -11.60
CA PHE A 34 10.38 0.26 -11.39
C PHE A 34 10.57 1.30 -12.50
N ALA A 35 11.81 1.58 -12.90
CA ALA A 35 12.11 2.53 -13.97
C ALA A 35 11.38 2.15 -15.27
N THR A 36 11.42 0.87 -15.66
CA THR A 36 10.69 0.38 -16.85
C THR A 36 9.18 0.57 -16.71
N CYS A 37 8.59 0.29 -15.55
CA CYS A 37 7.17 0.52 -15.33
C CYS A 37 6.81 2.01 -15.41
N LEU A 38 7.68 2.89 -14.91
CA LEU A 38 7.46 4.33 -14.94
C LEU A 38 7.59 4.91 -16.36
N GLU A 39 8.52 4.40 -17.16
CA GLU A 39 8.63 4.71 -18.59
C GLU A 39 7.37 4.30 -19.35
N GLU A 40 6.85 3.10 -19.09
CA GLU A 40 5.61 2.60 -19.66
C GLU A 40 4.42 3.52 -19.33
N VAL A 41 4.29 3.96 -18.07
CA VAL A 41 3.30 4.96 -17.66
C VAL A 41 3.44 6.27 -18.43
N VAL A 42 4.66 6.80 -18.54
CA VAL A 42 4.94 8.05 -19.28
C VAL A 42 4.55 7.92 -20.75
N GLN A 43 4.89 6.79 -21.38
CA GLN A 43 4.61 6.54 -22.79
C GLN A 43 3.10 6.39 -23.06
N ILE A 44 2.40 5.55 -22.29
CA ILE A 44 0.97 5.27 -22.49
C ILE A 44 0.11 6.51 -22.25
N LEU A 45 0.49 7.32 -21.27
CA LEU A 45 -0.23 8.54 -20.91
C LEU A 45 0.20 9.76 -21.74
N GLY A 46 1.26 9.64 -22.55
CA GLY A 46 1.81 10.75 -23.33
C GLY A 46 2.31 11.91 -22.47
N LEU A 47 2.91 11.61 -21.30
CA LEU A 47 3.35 12.64 -20.37
C LEU A 47 4.59 13.36 -20.91
N ALA A 48 4.56 14.69 -20.88
CA ALA A 48 5.72 15.51 -21.24
C ALA A 48 6.72 15.54 -20.08
N VAL A 49 7.70 14.63 -20.11
CA VAL A 49 8.79 14.55 -19.11
C VAL A 49 10.10 14.92 -19.79
N ALA A 50 10.75 15.99 -19.34
CA ALA A 50 12.07 16.35 -19.84
C ALA A 50 13.10 15.26 -19.52
N PRO A 51 14.06 14.98 -20.42
CA PRO A 51 15.10 13.99 -20.17
C PRO A 51 15.94 14.35 -18.95
N GLU A 52 16.68 13.36 -18.45
CA GLU A 52 17.55 13.55 -17.31
C GLU A 52 18.60 14.64 -17.60
N PRO A 53 18.78 15.62 -16.70
CA PRO A 53 19.80 16.65 -16.83
C PRO A 53 21.16 16.01 -16.60
N GLN A 54 22.21 16.76 -16.88
CA GLN A 54 23.55 16.33 -16.54
C GLN A 54 23.64 15.90 -15.06
N PRO A 55 24.48 14.89 -14.75
CA PRO A 55 24.65 14.40 -13.39
C PRO A 55 24.91 15.56 -12.42
N GLY A 56 24.09 15.66 -11.36
CA GLY A 56 24.12 16.76 -10.38
C GLY A 56 22.91 17.70 -10.37
N GLY A 57 21.89 17.47 -11.20
CA GLY A 57 20.61 18.16 -11.10
C GLY A 57 19.81 17.80 -9.83
N PRO A 58 18.97 18.72 -9.29
CA PRO A 58 18.33 18.55 -7.98
C PRO A 58 17.18 17.53 -7.93
N LEU A 59 16.70 17.03 -9.07
CA LEU A 59 15.57 16.07 -9.15
C LEU A 59 15.90 14.94 -10.13
N THR A 60 15.69 13.68 -9.73
CA THR A 60 15.82 12.52 -10.64
C THR A 60 14.74 12.56 -11.73
N TRP A 61 14.93 11.82 -12.82
CA TRP A 61 13.90 11.67 -13.85
C TRP A 61 12.58 11.12 -13.29
N GLU A 62 12.65 10.16 -12.37
CA GLU A 62 11.47 9.56 -11.71
C GLU A 62 10.59 10.60 -11.00
N HIS A 63 11.20 11.53 -10.26
CA HIS A 63 10.47 12.60 -9.58
C HIS A 63 9.71 13.49 -10.57
N ARG A 64 10.31 13.75 -11.74
CA ARG A 64 9.65 14.52 -12.80
C ARG A 64 8.53 13.75 -13.46
N ALA A 65 8.69 12.46 -13.72
CA ALA A 65 7.62 11.64 -14.26
C ALA A 65 6.41 11.61 -13.32
N ARG A 66 6.63 11.46 -12.01
CA ARG A 66 5.56 11.54 -11.00
C ARG A 66 4.91 12.93 -10.94
N ALA A 67 5.70 14.00 -11.04
CA ALA A 67 5.17 15.35 -11.08
C ALA A 67 4.32 15.60 -12.33
N ALA A 68 4.75 15.11 -13.49
CA ALA A 68 4.00 15.19 -14.74
C ALA A 68 2.68 14.41 -14.67
N LEU A 69 2.69 13.20 -14.11
CA LEU A 69 1.47 12.43 -13.86
C LEU A 69 0.49 13.21 -12.97
N ARG A 70 0.97 13.72 -11.84
CA ARG A 70 0.14 14.50 -10.91
C ARG A 70 -0.48 15.73 -11.60
N GLU A 71 0.30 16.43 -12.41
CA GLU A 71 -0.18 17.60 -13.14
C GLU A 71 -1.21 17.21 -14.20
N ALA A 72 -0.99 16.13 -14.95
CA ALA A 72 -1.95 15.61 -15.92
C ALA A 72 -3.28 15.23 -15.24
N CYS A 73 -3.24 14.55 -14.09
CA CYS A 73 -4.45 14.25 -13.30
C CYS A 73 -5.19 15.52 -12.85
N ARG A 74 -4.46 16.57 -12.46
CA ARG A 74 -5.03 17.86 -12.05
C ARG A 74 -5.70 18.60 -13.19
N GLN A 75 -5.15 18.49 -14.40
CA GLN A 75 -5.72 19.07 -15.63
C GLN A 75 -6.91 18.26 -16.17
N GLY A 76 -7.08 17.03 -15.69
CA GLY A 76 -8.10 16.09 -16.15
C GLY A 76 -7.59 15.21 -17.27
N MET A 77 -7.93 13.92 -17.21
CA MET A 77 -7.46 12.93 -18.17
C MET A 77 -8.45 11.79 -18.32
N ASP A 78 -8.56 11.28 -19.54
CA ASP A 78 -9.27 10.03 -19.81
C ASP A 78 -8.25 8.88 -19.93
N LEU A 79 -8.34 7.91 -19.04
CA LEU A 79 -7.45 6.76 -18.93
C LEU A 79 -7.96 5.58 -19.77
N SER A 80 -7.11 5.03 -20.63
CA SER A 80 -7.40 3.78 -21.34
C SER A 80 -7.19 2.56 -20.44
N GLU A 81 -7.66 1.41 -20.89
CA GLU A 81 -7.37 0.11 -20.27
C GLU A 81 -5.86 -0.15 -20.12
N ALA A 82 -5.06 0.16 -21.14
CA ALA A 82 -3.60 0.06 -21.04
C ALA A 82 -3.02 0.99 -19.96
N ALA A 83 -3.64 2.14 -19.72
CA ALA A 83 -3.22 3.03 -18.65
C ALA A 83 -3.54 2.47 -17.26
N PHE A 84 -4.66 1.75 -17.11
CA PHE A 84 -4.97 1.03 -15.87
C PHE A 84 -3.85 0.03 -15.53
N ASP A 85 -3.52 -0.85 -16.48
CA ASP A 85 -2.50 -1.89 -16.26
C ASP A 85 -1.14 -1.28 -15.91
N ALA A 86 -0.73 -0.24 -16.64
CA ALA A 86 0.53 0.47 -16.41
C ALA A 86 0.59 1.13 -15.02
N LEU A 87 -0.50 1.79 -14.59
CA LEU A 87 -0.57 2.44 -13.28
C LEU A 87 -0.52 1.43 -12.13
N VAL A 88 -1.29 0.34 -12.20
CA VAL A 88 -1.28 -0.70 -11.16
C VAL A 88 0.09 -1.36 -11.08
N LYS A 89 0.67 -1.72 -12.22
CA LYS A 89 2.01 -2.32 -12.29
C LYS A 89 3.08 -1.38 -11.73
N ALA A 90 3.08 -0.10 -12.11
CA ALA A 90 4.00 0.89 -11.54
C ALA A 90 3.84 1.02 -10.02
N ALA A 91 2.61 0.96 -9.48
CA ALA A 91 2.36 1.00 -8.05
C ALA A 91 2.93 -0.23 -7.31
N VAL A 92 2.83 -1.42 -7.91
CA VAL A 92 3.33 -2.68 -7.36
C VAL A 92 4.86 -2.66 -7.33
N HIS A 93 5.50 -2.24 -8.42
CA HIS A 93 6.97 -2.25 -8.51
C HIS A 93 7.64 -1.09 -7.77
N ASP A 94 6.91 -0.04 -7.42
CA ASP A 94 7.44 1.15 -6.71
C ASP A 94 8.25 0.76 -5.46
N PRO A 95 9.54 1.15 -5.36
CA PRO A 95 10.34 0.88 -4.17
C PRO A 95 9.87 1.69 -2.95
N ASN A 96 9.22 2.84 -3.17
CA ASN A 96 8.77 3.73 -2.11
C ASN A 96 7.29 3.48 -1.76
N PRO A 97 6.98 2.96 -0.55
CA PRO A 97 5.61 2.62 -0.15
C PRO A 97 4.69 3.83 0.00
N SER A 98 5.25 5.04 0.14
CA SER A 98 4.47 6.28 0.25
C SER A 98 4.18 6.91 -1.11
N PHE A 99 4.98 6.62 -2.14
CA PHE A 99 4.83 7.28 -3.44
C PHE A 99 3.98 6.47 -4.42
N ASN A 100 3.79 5.17 -4.19
CA ASN A 100 2.94 4.32 -5.03
C ASN A 100 1.47 4.77 -5.07
N ARG A 101 1.02 5.51 -4.05
CA ARG A 101 -0.26 6.24 -4.03
C ARG A 101 -0.48 7.09 -5.28
N GLY A 102 0.58 7.71 -5.81
CA GLY A 102 0.52 8.56 -6.99
C GLY A 102 0.03 7.84 -8.25
N PHE A 103 0.11 6.51 -8.28
CA PHE A 103 -0.41 5.67 -9.36
C PHE A 103 -1.76 5.03 -9.02
N ILE A 104 -1.98 4.66 -7.76
CA ILE A 104 -3.24 4.07 -7.30
C ILE A 104 -4.40 5.08 -7.32
N GLU A 105 -4.16 6.30 -6.85
CA GLU A 105 -5.23 7.32 -6.77
C GLU A 105 -5.86 7.64 -8.13
N PRO A 106 -5.12 7.88 -9.24
CA PRO A 106 -5.75 8.06 -10.55
C PRO A 106 -6.46 6.80 -11.07
N ALA A 107 -5.93 5.60 -10.79
CA ALA A 107 -6.58 4.34 -11.16
C ALA A 107 -7.93 4.18 -10.45
N LEU A 108 -8.00 4.47 -9.14
CA LEU A 108 -9.26 4.44 -8.38
C LEU A 108 -10.30 5.41 -8.94
N ASN A 109 -9.88 6.63 -9.29
CA ASN A 109 -10.82 7.65 -9.77
C ASN A 109 -11.38 7.32 -11.16
N ALA A 110 -10.59 6.71 -12.03
CA ALA A 110 -11.05 6.31 -13.35
C ALA A 110 -11.84 4.99 -13.35
N PHE A 111 -11.40 3.99 -12.59
CA PHE A 111 -11.84 2.60 -12.74
C PHE A 111 -12.57 2.01 -11.53
N GLY A 112 -12.63 2.74 -10.40
CA GLY A 112 -13.31 2.29 -9.19
C GLY A 112 -12.48 1.37 -8.30
N HIS A 113 -12.99 1.16 -7.08
CA HIS A 113 -12.35 0.40 -6.01
C HIS A 113 -12.23 -1.09 -6.34
N SER A 114 -13.35 -1.76 -6.57
CA SER A 114 -13.46 -3.19 -6.93
C SER A 114 -12.44 -3.62 -7.99
N ARG A 115 -12.29 -2.83 -9.06
CA ARG A 115 -11.35 -3.16 -10.14
C ARG A 115 -9.88 -3.05 -9.71
N VAL A 116 -9.51 -1.97 -9.02
CA VAL A 116 -8.14 -1.79 -8.49
C VAL A 116 -7.82 -2.86 -7.46
N GLN A 117 -8.74 -3.12 -6.53
CA GLN A 117 -8.58 -4.13 -5.49
C GLN A 117 -8.43 -5.53 -6.09
N SER A 118 -9.26 -5.89 -7.07
CA SER A 118 -9.16 -7.19 -7.75
C SER A 118 -7.82 -7.38 -8.45
N ALA A 119 -7.28 -6.34 -9.09
CA ALA A 119 -5.97 -6.41 -9.73
C ALA A 119 -4.84 -6.61 -8.69
N LEU A 120 -4.87 -5.89 -7.58
CA LEU A 120 -3.90 -6.05 -6.49
C LEU A 120 -3.99 -7.44 -5.83
N LEU A 121 -5.20 -7.96 -5.64
CA LEU A 121 -5.45 -9.32 -5.18
C LEU A 121 -4.86 -10.37 -6.12
N GLY A 122 -4.94 -10.14 -7.44
CA GLY A 122 -4.25 -10.94 -8.44
C GLY A 122 -2.75 -11.03 -8.20
N TYR A 123 -2.08 -9.88 -8.04
CA TYR A 123 -0.65 -9.84 -7.72
C TYR A 123 -0.30 -10.54 -6.41
N LEU A 124 -1.12 -10.41 -5.37
CA LEU A 124 -0.91 -11.12 -4.11
C LEU A 124 -0.97 -12.66 -4.30
N ARG A 125 -1.91 -13.16 -5.11
CA ARG A 125 -2.11 -14.59 -5.32
C ARG A 125 -1.04 -15.20 -6.23
N THR A 126 -0.73 -14.55 -7.35
CA THR A 126 0.03 -15.17 -8.45
C THR A 126 1.37 -14.51 -8.72
N GLY A 127 1.65 -13.35 -8.12
CA GLY A 127 2.87 -12.61 -8.34
C GLY A 127 4.09 -13.28 -7.70
N THR A 128 5.26 -12.80 -8.11
CA THR A 128 6.52 -12.99 -7.39
C THR A 128 6.45 -12.38 -5.99
N ASP A 129 7.33 -12.77 -5.08
CA ASP A 129 7.35 -12.21 -3.71
C ASP A 129 7.47 -10.68 -3.68
N LEU A 130 8.14 -10.11 -4.67
CA LEU A 130 8.27 -8.66 -4.82
C LEU A 130 6.96 -8.01 -5.24
N GLU A 131 6.27 -8.62 -6.18
CA GLU A 131 4.95 -8.16 -6.61
C GLU A 131 3.92 -8.32 -5.49
N ARG A 132 3.99 -9.41 -4.71
CA ARG A 132 3.16 -9.60 -3.51
C ARG A 132 3.41 -8.51 -2.47
N ALA A 133 4.68 -8.25 -2.15
CA ALA A 133 5.06 -7.17 -1.22
C ALA A 133 4.63 -5.79 -1.75
N GLY A 134 4.80 -5.56 -3.04
CA GLY A 134 4.37 -4.35 -3.75
C GLY A 134 2.85 -4.15 -3.71
N ALA A 135 2.09 -5.20 -4.01
CA ALA A 135 0.64 -5.22 -3.94
C ALA A 135 0.15 -4.92 -2.52
N ALA A 136 0.78 -5.51 -1.50
CA ALA A 136 0.46 -5.22 -0.11
C ALA A 136 0.69 -3.74 0.27
N ARG A 137 1.78 -3.13 -0.20
CA ARG A 137 2.03 -1.69 -0.04
C ARG A 137 0.99 -0.85 -0.77
N ALA A 138 0.61 -1.23 -1.98
CA ALA A 138 -0.36 -0.50 -2.80
C ALA A 138 -1.79 -0.62 -2.25
N TRP A 139 -2.13 -1.77 -1.66
CA TRP A 139 -3.44 -2.04 -1.08
C TRP A 139 -3.84 -1.06 0.02
N TYR A 140 -2.88 -0.55 0.80
CA TYR A 140 -3.15 0.48 1.81
C TYR A 140 -3.86 1.72 1.22
N TRP A 141 -3.58 2.05 -0.04
CA TRP A 141 -4.17 3.19 -0.73
C TRP A 141 -5.44 2.83 -1.51
N SER A 142 -5.82 1.55 -1.63
CA SER A 142 -6.97 1.11 -2.43
C SER A 142 -8.31 1.51 -1.82
N ALA A 143 -8.35 1.86 -0.52
CA ALA A 143 -9.55 2.32 0.18
C ALA A 143 -9.67 3.86 0.23
N LEU A 144 -8.83 4.60 -0.51
CA LEU A 144 -8.90 6.05 -0.52
C LEU A 144 -10.24 6.56 -1.10
N PRO A 145 -10.77 7.69 -0.60
CA PRO A 145 -11.90 8.35 -1.22
C PRO A 145 -11.52 8.90 -2.60
N LEU A 146 -12.49 8.90 -3.52
CA LEU A 146 -12.32 9.43 -4.87
C LEU A 146 -12.23 10.97 -4.84
N ARG A 147 -11.04 11.52 -5.07
CA ARG A 147 -10.73 12.96 -4.95
C ARG A 147 -10.28 13.61 -6.27
N MET A 148 -10.28 12.88 -7.38
CA MET A 148 -9.87 13.36 -8.70
C MET A 148 -11.03 13.22 -9.71
N PRO A 149 -12.11 14.01 -9.59
CA PRO A 149 -13.31 13.87 -10.42
C PRO A 149 -13.09 14.17 -11.93
N LEU A 150 -11.94 14.72 -12.28
CA LEU A 150 -11.52 15.00 -13.67
C LEU A 150 -10.72 13.85 -14.29
N VAL A 151 -10.38 12.82 -13.52
CA VAL A 151 -9.72 11.60 -14.01
C VAL A 151 -10.79 10.55 -14.21
N ARG A 152 -10.95 10.07 -15.45
CA ARG A 152 -12.06 9.18 -15.86
C ARG A 152 -11.55 8.04 -16.72
N ALA A 153 -12.25 6.93 -16.78
CA ALA A 153 -11.95 5.90 -17.78
C ALA A 153 -12.43 6.33 -19.17
N LYS A 154 -11.65 6.00 -20.21
CA LYS A 154 -12.06 6.06 -21.61
C LYS A 154 -13.06 4.94 -21.87
N SER A 155 -14.35 5.22 -21.70
CA SER A 155 -15.40 4.30 -22.09
C SER A 155 -16.08 4.75 -23.39
N PRO A 156 -16.25 3.87 -24.37
CA PRO A 156 -17.29 4.08 -25.38
C PRO A 156 -18.65 3.91 -24.67
N GLY A 157 -19.32 5.02 -24.37
CA GLY A 157 -20.73 5.03 -23.93
C GLY A 157 -21.02 5.03 -22.42
N PHE A 158 -20.02 5.22 -21.55
CA PHE A 158 -20.25 5.36 -20.10
C PHE A 158 -20.30 6.85 -19.71
N THR A 159 -21.41 7.31 -19.15
CA THR A 159 -21.62 8.68 -18.63
C THR A 159 -21.71 8.73 -17.11
N GLY A 160 -21.43 7.61 -16.42
CA GLY A 160 -21.55 7.47 -14.97
C GLY A 160 -20.24 7.69 -14.21
N GLN A 161 -20.37 7.98 -12.93
CA GLN A 161 -19.30 7.83 -11.94
C GLN A 161 -19.05 6.33 -11.72
N ALA A 162 -17.83 5.90 -11.38
CA ALA A 162 -17.56 4.52 -10.98
C ALA A 162 -18.59 4.08 -9.94
N GLU A 163 -19.37 3.04 -10.25
CA GLU A 163 -20.40 2.53 -9.35
C GLU A 163 -19.73 2.14 -8.03
N SER A 164 -20.37 2.45 -6.90
CA SER A 164 -19.87 1.99 -5.60
C SER A 164 -20.16 0.49 -5.52
N ASP A 165 -19.25 -0.30 -6.07
CA ASP A 165 -19.30 -1.75 -6.02
C ASP A 165 -19.35 -2.22 -4.55
N ASP A 166 -19.98 -3.37 -4.35
CA ASP A 166 -19.90 -4.12 -3.09
C ASP A 166 -18.48 -4.69 -2.93
N ASP A 167 -17.52 -3.81 -2.63
CA ASP A 167 -16.10 -4.14 -2.44
C ASP A 167 -15.88 -5.13 -1.27
N SER A 168 -16.91 -5.40 -0.46
CA SER A 168 -16.81 -6.23 0.73
C SER A 168 -16.33 -7.66 0.42
N ALA A 169 -16.72 -8.21 -0.73
CA ALA A 169 -16.28 -9.54 -1.17
C ALA A 169 -14.78 -9.56 -1.51
N VAL A 170 -14.29 -8.58 -2.29
CA VAL A 170 -12.88 -8.50 -2.67
C VAL A 170 -12.01 -8.22 -1.45
N VAL A 171 -12.48 -7.40 -0.50
CA VAL A 171 -11.80 -7.16 0.77
C VAL A 171 -11.73 -8.43 1.63
N ALA A 172 -12.80 -9.21 1.70
CA ALA A 172 -12.80 -10.49 2.42
C ALA A 172 -11.81 -11.48 1.79
N GLU A 173 -11.81 -11.59 0.45
CA GLU A 173 -10.87 -12.41 -0.29
C GLU A 173 -9.42 -11.96 -0.10
N TRP A 174 -9.16 -10.65 -0.07
CA TRP A 174 -7.85 -10.11 0.25
C TRP A 174 -7.42 -10.48 1.66
N ASN A 175 -8.28 -10.30 2.65
CA ASN A 175 -7.96 -10.60 4.05
C ASN A 175 -7.59 -12.07 4.23
N GLU A 176 -8.34 -12.98 3.60
CA GLU A 176 -8.01 -14.41 3.62
C GLU A 176 -6.69 -14.69 2.90
N ALA A 177 -6.51 -14.17 1.68
CA ALA A 177 -5.31 -14.40 0.88
C ALA A 177 -4.06 -13.87 1.61
N ALA A 178 -4.13 -12.66 2.16
CA ALA A 178 -3.04 -12.04 2.91
C ALA A 178 -2.71 -12.80 4.20
N LEU A 179 -3.71 -13.31 4.92
CA LEU A 179 -3.51 -14.12 6.11
C LEU A 179 -2.77 -15.43 5.76
N ARG A 180 -3.23 -16.12 4.71
CA ARG A 180 -2.58 -17.35 4.22
C ARG A 180 -1.16 -17.07 3.78
N GLU A 181 -0.97 -16.02 2.99
CA GLU A 181 0.33 -15.64 2.44
C GLU A 181 1.34 -15.28 3.55
N PHE A 182 0.92 -14.52 4.57
CA PHE A 182 1.77 -14.22 5.72
C PHE A 182 2.27 -15.48 6.43
N VAL A 183 1.42 -16.50 6.50
CA VAL A 183 1.74 -17.78 7.15
C VAL A 183 2.63 -18.67 6.29
N SER A 184 2.31 -18.82 5.00
CA SER A 184 2.99 -19.78 4.12
C SER A 184 4.25 -19.25 3.47
N ASN A 185 4.41 -17.93 3.33
CA ASN A 185 5.54 -17.33 2.64
C ASN A 185 6.61 -16.86 3.63
N GLU A 186 7.84 -17.34 3.48
CA GLU A 186 8.99 -16.99 4.34
C GLU A 186 9.72 -15.72 3.90
N HIS A 187 9.40 -15.17 2.72
CA HIS A 187 10.04 -13.99 2.20
C HIS A 187 9.80 -12.78 3.11
N LEU A 188 10.90 -12.18 3.59
CA LEU A 188 10.86 -11.16 4.63
C LEU A 188 10.07 -9.93 4.21
N ASP A 189 10.29 -9.42 2.99
CA ASP A 189 9.56 -8.24 2.51
C ASP A 189 8.06 -8.49 2.36
N VAL A 190 7.64 -9.70 1.98
CA VAL A 190 6.22 -10.06 1.89
C VAL A 190 5.59 -9.94 3.27
N ARG A 191 6.19 -10.58 4.29
CA ARG A 191 5.70 -10.53 5.67
C ARG A 191 5.66 -9.12 6.22
N ARG A 192 6.73 -8.33 6.02
CA ARG A 192 6.80 -6.93 6.48
C ARG A 192 5.74 -6.04 5.82
N CYS A 193 5.39 -6.30 4.56
CA CYS A 193 4.42 -5.46 3.83
C CYS A 193 2.97 -5.88 4.06
N ILE A 194 2.70 -7.17 4.25
CA ILE A 194 1.34 -7.67 4.54
C ILE A 194 0.91 -7.30 5.96
N LEU A 195 1.79 -7.55 6.94
CA LEU A 195 1.43 -7.47 8.36
C LEU A 195 0.75 -6.15 8.75
N PRO A 196 1.21 -4.95 8.31
CA PRO A 196 0.59 -3.69 8.69
C PRO A 196 -0.88 -3.53 8.33
N GLY A 197 -1.35 -4.17 7.25
CA GLY A 197 -2.74 -4.16 6.79
C GLY A 197 -3.53 -5.40 7.16
N LEU A 198 -2.90 -6.40 7.77
CA LEU A 198 -3.54 -7.67 8.14
C LEU A 198 -4.29 -7.52 9.47
N SER A 199 -5.59 -7.84 9.51
CA SER A 199 -6.28 -7.95 10.80
C SER A 199 -5.78 -9.19 11.54
N LEU A 200 -5.44 -9.05 12.82
CA LEU A 200 -5.07 -10.19 13.68
C LEU A 200 -6.16 -10.49 14.71
N ARG A 201 -7.39 -10.02 14.46
CA ARG A 201 -8.57 -10.28 15.28
C ARG A 201 -9.40 -11.39 14.66
N LYS A 202 -9.70 -12.44 15.42
CA LYS A 202 -10.56 -13.55 14.96
C LYS A 202 -11.93 -13.07 14.46
N SER A 203 -12.50 -12.02 15.05
CA SER A 203 -13.79 -11.45 14.64
C SER A 203 -13.79 -10.87 13.22
N SER A 204 -12.63 -10.62 12.62
CA SER A 204 -12.50 -10.18 11.23
C SER A 204 -12.56 -11.33 10.23
N TYR A 205 -12.62 -12.58 10.69
CA TYR A 205 -12.54 -13.78 9.85
C TYR A 205 -13.63 -14.79 10.20
N PRO A 206 -14.04 -15.63 9.22
CA PRO A 206 -14.91 -16.75 9.50
C PRO A 206 -14.22 -17.80 10.39
N PRO A 207 -14.99 -18.61 11.17
CA PRO A 207 -14.45 -19.52 12.19
C PRO A 207 -13.36 -20.47 11.72
N GLU A 208 -13.43 -20.94 10.48
CA GLU A 208 -12.46 -21.84 9.85
C GLU A 208 -11.06 -21.24 9.73
N LEU A 209 -10.91 -19.92 9.77
CA LEU A 209 -9.62 -19.23 9.71
C LEU A 209 -9.08 -18.84 11.09
N HIS A 210 -9.83 -19.04 12.18
CA HIS A 210 -9.41 -18.58 13.52
C HIS A 210 -8.12 -19.24 13.99
N ALA A 211 -7.90 -20.51 13.67
CA ALA A 211 -6.64 -21.22 13.95
C ALA A 211 -5.47 -20.62 13.15
N LEU A 212 -5.72 -20.16 11.92
CA LEU A 212 -4.70 -19.53 11.09
C LEU A 212 -4.32 -18.14 11.63
N VAL A 213 -5.28 -17.39 12.17
CA VAL A 213 -5.01 -16.13 12.89
C VAL A 213 -4.11 -16.36 14.11
N GLU A 214 -4.38 -17.39 14.91
CA GLU A 214 -3.52 -17.75 16.05
C GLU A 214 -2.10 -18.11 15.60
N ALA A 215 -1.98 -18.88 14.53
CA ALA A 215 -0.69 -19.22 13.95
C ALA A 215 0.07 -17.97 13.48
N ALA A 216 -0.61 -17.05 12.77
CA ALA A 216 -0.03 -15.78 12.32
C ALA A 216 0.51 -14.96 13.50
N VAL A 217 -0.26 -14.83 14.58
CA VAL A 217 0.18 -14.11 15.79
C VAL A 217 1.40 -14.79 16.43
N ALA A 218 1.37 -16.11 16.59
CA ALA A 218 2.47 -16.86 17.20
C ALA A 218 3.77 -16.75 16.39
N MET A 219 3.69 -16.84 15.07
CA MET A 219 4.85 -16.67 14.18
C MET A 219 5.38 -15.24 14.22
N ALA A 220 4.51 -14.23 14.17
CA ALA A 220 4.94 -12.85 14.21
C ALA A 220 5.67 -12.51 15.53
N ARG A 221 5.18 -13.02 16.67
CA ARG A 221 5.81 -12.85 17.99
C ARG A 221 7.18 -13.50 18.13
N SER A 222 7.35 -14.65 17.49
CA SER A 222 8.61 -15.42 17.51
C SER A 222 9.53 -15.12 16.33
N HIS A 223 9.14 -14.19 15.44
CA HIS A 223 9.87 -13.91 14.22
C HIS A 223 11.26 -13.32 14.51
N PRO A 224 12.34 -13.69 13.77
CA PRO A 224 13.68 -13.13 13.99
C PRO A 224 13.78 -11.63 13.67
N ASP A 225 12.89 -11.11 12.83
CA ASP A 225 12.82 -9.69 12.46
C ASP A 225 12.15 -8.81 13.53
N ASP A 226 12.86 -7.79 14.00
CA ASP A 226 12.41 -6.88 15.06
C ASP A 226 11.15 -6.09 14.65
N TYR A 227 11.06 -5.67 13.38
CA TYR A 227 9.92 -4.91 12.88
C TYR A 227 8.63 -5.75 12.95
N ILE A 228 8.68 -7.01 12.52
CA ILE A 228 7.53 -7.92 12.59
C ILE A 228 7.08 -8.14 14.04
N ARG A 229 8.02 -8.41 14.96
CA ARG A 229 7.70 -8.58 16.39
C ARG A 229 7.09 -7.31 17.00
N HIS A 230 7.64 -6.15 16.67
CA HIS A 230 7.10 -4.88 17.14
C HIS A 230 5.69 -4.63 16.59
N ARG A 231 5.48 -4.89 15.30
CA ARG A 231 4.22 -4.58 14.61
C ARG A 231 3.04 -5.44 15.10
N VAL A 232 3.26 -6.73 15.40
CA VAL A 232 2.18 -7.61 15.90
C VAL A 232 1.61 -7.13 17.24
N GLU A 233 2.43 -6.62 18.16
CA GLU A 233 1.93 -6.17 19.47
C GLU A 233 1.01 -4.95 19.36
N HIS A 234 1.20 -4.10 18.35
CA HIS A 234 0.28 -2.98 18.07
C HIS A 234 -1.06 -3.43 17.50
N GLN A 235 -1.12 -4.61 16.88
CA GLN A 235 -2.33 -5.10 16.20
C GLN A 235 -3.16 -6.04 17.07
N VAL A 236 -2.51 -6.72 18.01
CA VAL A 236 -3.14 -7.58 19.00
C VAL A 236 -3.53 -6.81 20.27
N GLY A 237 -2.94 -5.62 20.50
CA GLY A 237 -3.37 -4.67 21.52
C GLY A 237 -4.70 -3.98 21.17
N ASP A 238 -5.59 -3.93 22.16
CA ASP A 238 -6.96 -3.36 22.23
C ASP A 238 -8.05 -3.94 21.31
#